data_AF-A0A9D9TTF8-F1
#
_entry.id   AF-A0A9D9TTF8-F1
#
_cell.length_a   1.000
_cell.length_b   1.000
_cell.length_c   1.000
_cell.angle_alpha   90.00
_cell.angle_beta   90.00
_cell.angle_gamma   90.00
#
_symmetry.space_group_name_H-M   'P 1'
#
loop_
_entity.id
_entity.type
_entity.pdbx_description
1 polymer ?
#
loop_
_entity_poly.entity_id
_entity_poly.type
_entity_poly.pdbx_seq_one_letter_code
_entity_poly.pdbx_strand_id
1 'polypeptide(L)' 'MGIRSILAKPYAKYIHDKSQKWQQRPELTQQLWLHHLLKKARNTAFGKDFNFAEIENAKDFAQAVPIQDYEGLK' A
#
# COMPACT_ATOMS: atom_id res chain seq x y z
N MET A 1 -14.58 36.40 -0.75
CA MET A 1 -14.27 34.95 -0.67
C MET A 1 -13.86 34.63 0.76
N GLY A 2 -14.49 33.65 1.41
CA GLY A 2 -14.18 33.32 2.80
C GLY A 2 -12.80 32.69 2.97
N ILE A 3 -12.22 32.82 4.16
CA ILE A 3 -10.90 32.29 4.57
C ILE A 3 -10.74 30.80 4.20
N ARG A 4 -11.84 30.02 4.26
CA ARG A 4 -11.88 28.60 3.85
C ARG A 4 -11.49 28.38 2.38
N SER A 5 -11.88 29.27 1.47
CA SER A 5 -11.57 29.16 0.04
C SER A 5 -10.09 29.49 -0.26
N ILE A 6 -9.54 30.44 0.49
CA ILE A 6 -8.13 30.85 0.35
C ILE A 6 -7.18 29.73 0.79
N LEU A 7 -7.53 28.98 1.84
CA LEU A 7 -6.74 27.84 2.32
C LEU A 7 -6.98 26.55 1.52
N ALA A 8 -8.12 26.42 0.85
CA ALA A 8 -8.45 25.24 0.06
C ALA A 8 -7.53 25.06 -1.16
N LYS A 9 -7.20 26.13 -1.89
CA LYS A 9 -6.35 26.08 -3.09
C LYS A 9 -4.91 25.59 -2.83
N PRO A 10 -4.15 26.13 -1.85
CA PRO A 10 -2.81 25.63 -1.56
C PRO A 10 -2.85 24.19 -1.04
N TYR A 11 -3.86 23.83 -0.24
CA TYR A 11 -4.04 22.45 0.22
C TYR A 11 -4.32 21.48 -0.93
N ALA A 12 -5.21 21.83 -1.86
CA ALA A 12 -5.49 21.03 -3.04
C ALA A 12 -4.23 20.85 -3.90
N LYS A 13 -3.43 21.90 -4.09
CA LYS A 13 -2.15 21.81 -4.79
C LYS A 13 -1.19 20.84 -4.10
N TYR A 14 -1.06 20.94 -2.77
CA TYR A 14 -0.22 20.03 -2.00
C TYR A 14 -0.63 18.56 -2.18
N ILE A 15 -1.93 18.26 -2.11
CA ILE A 15 -2.45 16.90 -2.33
C ILE A 15 -2.22 16.44 -3.77
N HIS A 16 -2.42 17.33 -4.76
CA HIS A 16 -2.14 17.03 -6.16
C HIS A 16 -0.67 16.69 -6.37
N ASP A 17 0.25 17.54 -5.89
CA ASP A 17 1.69 17.34 -6.03
C ASP A 17 2.15 16.07 -5.29
N LYS A 18 1.54 15.75 -4.13
CA LYS A 18 1.75 14.48 -3.44
C LYS A 18 1.27 13.28 -4.28
N SER A 19 0.13 13.41 -4.95
CA SER A 19 -0.40 12.36 -5.80
C SER A 19 0.43 12.11 -7.05
N GLN A 20 0.87 13.19 -7.69
CA GLN A 20 1.76 13.13 -8.85
C GLN A 20 3.05 12.36 -8.54
N LYS A 21 3.64 12.54 -7.36
CA LYS A 21 4.88 11.85 -6.97
C LYS A 21 4.77 10.33 -7.03
N TRP A 22 3.69 9.75 -6.54
CA TRP A 22 3.51 8.30 -6.56
C TRP A 22 3.00 7.79 -7.92
N GLN A 23 2.20 8.60 -8.63
CA GLN A 23 1.72 8.29 -9.98
C GLN A 23 2.86 8.23 -11.01
N GLN A 24 3.88 9.09 -10.88
CA GLN A 24 5.03 9.12 -11.79
C GLN A 24 6.03 7.97 -11.57
N ARG A 25 5.95 7.26 -10.44
CA ARG A 25 6.81 6.12 -10.11
C ARG A 25 5.98 4.95 -9.59
N PRO A 26 5.08 4.40 -10.42
CA PRO A 26 4.06 3.44 -9.95
C PRO A 26 4.67 2.12 -9.48
N GLU A 27 5.70 1.62 -10.15
CA GLU A 27 6.39 0.37 -9.80
C GLU A 27 7.05 0.46 -8.42
N LEU A 28 7.93 1.46 -8.24
CA LEU A 28 8.58 1.73 -6.94
C LEU A 28 7.54 1.95 -5.84
N THR A 29 6.48 2.70 -6.14
CA THR A 29 5.38 2.95 -5.20
C THR A 29 4.72 1.65 -4.77
N GLN A 30 4.37 0.77 -5.70
CA GLN A 30 3.76 -0.52 -5.38
C GLN A 30 4.70 -1.41 -4.57
N GLN A 31 6.00 -1.45 -4.91
CA GLN A 31 6.98 -2.21 -4.14
C GLN A 31 7.08 -1.71 -2.70
N LEU A 32 7.16 -0.40 -2.49
CA LEU A 32 7.18 0.19 -1.14
C LEU A 32 5.91 -0.12 -0.36
N TRP A 33 4.75 -0.08 -1.01
CA TRP A 33 3.47 -0.43 -0.39
C TRP A 33 3.39 -1.89 0.01
N LEU A 34 3.82 -2.80 -0.86
CA LEU A 34 3.88 -4.24 -0.56
C LEU A 34 4.72 -4.48 0.70
N HIS A 35 5.94 -3.95 0.74
CA HIS A 35 6.83 -4.09 1.89
C HIS A 35 6.24 -3.50 3.17
N HIS A 36 5.57 -2.33 3.07
CA HIS A 36 4.90 -1.71 4.20
C HIS A 36 3.80 -2.62 4.77
N LEU A 37 2.96 -3.20 3.91
CA LEU A 37 1.87 -4.08 4.30
C LEU A 37 2.39 -5.38 4.91
N LEU A 38 3.36 -6.03 4.28
CA LEU A 38 4.01 -7.25 4.79
C LEU A 38 4.62 -7.02 6.16
N LYS A 39 5.41 -5.94 6.32
CA LYS A 39 6.02 -5.60 7.61
C LYS A 39 4.97 -5.34 8.69
N LYS A 40 3.89 -4.63 8.35
CA LYS A 40 2.80 -4.32 9.28
C LYS A 40 2.05 -5.58 9.71
N ALA A 41 1.83 -6.52 8.79
CA ALA A 41 1.07 -7.75 9.04
C ALA A 41 1.94 -8.94 9.47
N ARG A 42 3.27 -8.84 9.47
CA ARG A 42 4.22 -9.95 9.74
C ARG A 42 3.88 -10.81 10.96
N ASN A 43 3.35 -10.19 12.02
CA ASN A 43 3.12 -10.88 13.30
C ASN A 43 1.67 -11.34 13.50
N THR A 44 0.76 -11.09 12.54
CA THR A 44 -0.60 -11.63 12.59
C THR A 44 -0.59 -13.14 12.37
N ALA A 45 -1.71 -13.82 12.67
CA ALA A 45 -1.84 -15.25 12.35
C ALA A 45 -1.59 -15.50 10.85
N PHE A 46 -2.33 -14.78 10.00
CA PHE A 46 -2.16 -14.81 8.54
C PHE A 46 -0.73 -14.53 8.09
N GLY A 47 -0.07 -13.51 8.64
CA GLY A 47 1.30 -13.16 8.28
C GLY A 47 2.32 -14.24 8.66
N LYS A 48 2.06 -14.99 9.73
CA LYS A 48 2.88 -16.14 10.12
C LYS A 48 2.57 -17.36 9.25
N ASP A 49 1.30 -17.63 8.97
CA ASP A 49 0.86 -18.76 8.15
C ASP A 49 1.44 -18.70 6.72
N PHE A 50 1.61 -17.48 6.19
CA PHE A 50 2.20 -17.24 4.87
C PHE A 50 3.63 -16.69 4.91
N ASN A 51 4.34 -16.79 6.03
CA ASN A 51 5.75 -16.39 6.17
C ASN A 51 6.09 -14.99 5.62
N PHE A 52 5.29 -13.98 5.96
CA PHE A 52 5.49 -12.59 5.51
C PHE A 52 6.86 -11.99 5.87
N ALA A 53 7.60 -12.63 6.78
CA ALA A 53 8.96 -12.25 7.13
C ALA A 53 10.00 -12.56 6.03
N GLU A 54 9.71 -13.51 5.14
CA GLU A 54 10.64 -14.03 4.12
C GLU A 54 10.32 -13.51 2.70
N ILE A 55 9.23 -12.76 2.54
CA ILE A 55 8.78 -12.23 1.25
C ILE A 55 9.54 -10.94 0.92
N GLU A 56 10.35 -10.96 -0.14
CA GLU A 56 11.18 -9.82 -0.54
C GLU A 56 10.63 -9.08 -1.78
N ASN A 57 9.81 -9.76 -2.58
CA ASN A 57 9.27 -9.16 -3.81
C ASN A 57 7.85 -9.65 -4.13
N ALA A 58 7.24 -9.03 -5.15
CA ALA A 58 5.87 -9.34 -5.55
C ALA A 58 5.69 -10.78 -6.07
N LYS A 59 6.74 -11.38 -6.65
CA LYS A 59 6.71 -12.76 -7.13
C LYS A 59 6.69 -13.74 -5.96
N ASP A 60 7.51 -13.51 -4.94
CA ASP A 60 7.50 -14.31 -3.71
C ASP A 60 6.13 -14.23 -3.03
N PHE A 61 5.55 -13.02 -2.97
CA PHE A 61 4.21 -12.82 -2.43
C PHE A 61 3.15 -13.62 -3.17
N ALA A 62 3.14 -13.55 -4.50
CA ALA A 62 2.18 -14.28 -5.33
C ALA A 62 2.35 -15.81 -5.26
N GLN A 63 3.56 -16.28 -4.94
CA GLN A 63 3.83 -17.70 -4.71
C GLN A 63 3.37 -18.16 -3.31
N ALA A 64 3.56 -17.31 -2.29
CA ALA A 64 3.20 -17.63 -0.91
C ALA A 64 1.69 -17.52 -0.67
N VAL A 65 1.05 -16.47 -1.20
CA VAL A 65 -0.35 -16.15 -0.91
C VAL A 65 -1.22 -16.41 -2.15
N PRO A 66 -2.03 -17.48 -2.17
CA PRO A 66 -2.97 -17.70 -3.26
C PRO A 66 -4.08 -16.65 -3.24
N ILE A 67 -4.63 -16.34 -4.42
CA ILE A 67 -5.85 -15.54 -4.51
C ILE A 67 -6.99 -16.38 -3.93
N GLN A 68 -7.74 -15.79 -3.00
CA GLN A 68 -8.84 -16.46 -2.32
C GLN A 68 -10.09 -15.59 -2.33
N ASP A 69 -11.23 -16.26 -2.40
CA ASP A 69 -12.54 -15.65 -2.25
C ASP A 69 -12.86 -15.43 -0.77
N TYR A 70 -13.90 -14.65 -0.49
CA TYR A 70 -14.32 -14.34 0.88
C TYR A 70 -14.54 -15.59 1.75
N GLU A 71 -15.09 -16.66 1.17
CA GLU A 71 -15.32 -17.93 1.87
C GLU A 71 -14.02 -18.66 2.24
N GLY A 72 -12.91 -18.38 1.55
CA GLY A 72 -11.60 -18.93 1.86
C GLY A 72 -10.90 -18.28 3.05
N LEU A 73 -11.42 -17.17 3.57
CA LEU A 73 -10.88 -16.44 4.71
C LEU A 73 -11.50 -16.84 6.07
N LYS A 74 -12.37 -17.86 6.10
CA LYS A 74 -13.02 -18.37 7.30
C LYS A 74 -12.09 -19.24 8.16
#